data_AF-A0AA40VPC1-F1
#
_entry.id   AF-A0AA40VPC1-F1
#
_cell.length_a   1.000
_cell.length_b   1.000
_cell.length_c   1.000
_cell.angle_alpha   90.00
_cell.angle_beta   90.00
_cell.angle_gamma   90.00
#
_symmetry.space_group_name_H-M   'P 1'
#
loop_
_entity.id
_entity.type
_entity.pdbx_description
1 polymer ?
#
loop_
_entity_poly.entity_id
_entity_poly.type
_entity_poly.pdbx_seq_one_letter_code
_entity_poly.pdbx_strand_id
1 'polypeptide(L)'
;MPTTIFLIVTQIIVKIQGIPFYVLVVDPNEMGKLPPYTGMISMLGILFWCASAATSIFSSFLLQKKGGLKSKKWSRFLLFSGCITLIVLLDDLFQIHEYYYRSFIDLSTFTNPSPIKNLFESIFFAMYAIIILIYLLKFKSLFQKTNYTILLLSLFFFVISTIVDVATPEKMFLHSTIEEGSKFLGIVTWFSYFIDCCYEQVQHLIINKNSEFT
;
A
#
# COMPACT_ATOMS: atom_id res chain seq x y z
N MET A 1 22.04 4.50 -14.76
CA MET A 1 22.01 5.97 -14.88
C MET A 1 20.93 6.61 -13.99
N PRO A 2 19.64 6.21 -14.02
CA PRO A 2 18.63 6.82 -13.13
C PRO A 2 18.86 6.55 -11.65
N THR A 3 19.22 5.32 -11.28
CA THR A 3 19.52 4.91 -9.91
C THR A 3 20.75 5.61 -9.36
N THR A 4 21.78 5.77 -10.18
CA THR A 4 23.00 6.50 -9.82
C THR A 4 22.69 7.98 -9.55
N ILE A 5 21.87 8.62 -10.40
CA ILE A 5 21.41 10.00 -10.19
C ILE A 5 20.61 10.10 -8.88
N PHE A 6 19.69 9.17 -8.63
CA PHE A 6 18.93 9.13 -7.38
C PHE A 6 19.85 9.07 -6.15
N LEU A 7 20.83 8.16 -6.14
CA LEU A 7 21.79 8.06 -5.02
C LEU A 7 22.61 9.34 -4.83
N ILE A 8 23.07 9.97 -5.91
CA ILE A 8 23.82 11.24 -5.84
C ILE A 8 22.94 12.36 -5.29
N VAL A 9 21.70 12.49 -5.79
CA VAL A 9 20.75 13.51 -5.31
C VAL A 9 20.42 13.30 -3.83
N THR A 10 20.16 12.06 -3.42
CA THR A 10 19.90 11.73 -2.01
C THR A 10 21.10 12.08 -1.13
N GLN A 11 22.32 11.79 -1.56
CA GLN A 11 23.54 12.17 -0.84
C GLN A 11 23.68 13.69 -0.68
N ILE A 12 23.37 14.46 -1.73
CA ILE A 12 23.41 15.92 -1.69
C ILE A 12 22.38 16.46 -0.69
N ILE A 13 21.14 15.99 -0.76
CA ILE A 13 20.05 16.45 0.13
C ILE A 13 20.39 16.18 1.60
N VAL A 14 20.86 14.96 1.90
CA VAL A 14 21.19 14.53 3.26
C VAL A 14 22.38 15.29 3.82
N LYS A 15 23.39 15.58 2.99
CA LYS A 15 24.51 16.45 3.38
C LYS A 15 24.05 17.87 3.70
N ILE A 16 23.12 18.43 2.92
CA ILE A 16 22.55 19.77 3.16
C ILE A 16 21.75 19.80 4.47
N GLN A 17 21.04 18.71 4.80
CA GLN A 17 20.25 18.60 6.03
C GLN A 17 21.07 18.21 7.27
N GLY A 18 22.38 17.99 7.14
CA GLY A 18 23.23 17.56 8.26
C GLY A 18 22.93 16.15 8.76
N ILE A 19 22.20 15.33 7.98
CA ILE A 19 21.87 13.95 8.33
C ILE A 19 23.07 13.07 7.93
N PRO A 20 23.56 12.15 8.79
CA PRO A 20 24.62 11.23 8.39
C PRO A 20 24.11 10.27 7.30
N PHE A 21 24.84 10.13 6.20
CA PHE A 21 24.47 9.21 5.12
C PHE A 21 24.26 7.77 5.61
N TYR A 22 25.01 7.37 6.65
CA TYR A 22 24.85 6.08 7.32
C TYR A 22 23.40 5.80 7.73
N VAL A 23 22.66 6.83 8.19
CA VAL A 23 21.27 6.72 8.63
C VAL A 23 20.33 6.27 7.51
N LEU A 24 20.67 6.54 6.25
CA LEU A 24 19.85 6.15 5.10
C LEU A 24 20.09 4.72 4.61
N VAL A 25 21.25 4.14 4.92
CA VAL A 25 21.72 2.89 4.30
C VAL A 25 21.81 1.72 5.28
N VAL A 26 21.98 2.02 6.57
CA VAL A 26 21.98 1.00 7.60
C VAL A 26 20.57 0.42 7.77
N ASP A 27 20.50 -0.87 8.06
CA ASP A 27 19.24 -1.52 8.37
C ASP A 27 18.61 -0.92 9.65
N PRO A 28 17.28 -0.68 9.68
CA PRO A 28 16.61 -0.13 10.86
C PRO A 28 16.78 -0.99 12.13
N ASN A 29 16.80 -2.32 12.00
CA ASN A 29 17.00 -3.22 13.14
C ASN A 29 18.46 -3.15 13.64
N GLU A 30 19.44 -3.00 12.74
CA GLU A 30 20.83 -2.76 13.14
C GLU A 30 20.99 -1.41 13.86
N MET A 31 20.41 -0.34 13.30
CA MET A 31 20.42 0.99 13.93
C MET A 31 19.77 0.98 15.31
N GLY A 32 18.62 0.31 15.43
CA GLY A 32 17.88 0.16 16.68
C GLY A 32 18.46 -0.87 17.65
N LYS A 33 19.48 -1.64 17.25
CA LYS A 33 19.99 -2.81 17.99
C LYS A 33 18.87 -3.80 18.35
N LEU A 34 17.92 -3.97 17.44
CA LEU A 34 16.73 -4.80 17.60
C LEU A 34 16.99 -6.21 17.08
N PRO A 35 16.25 -7.23 17.56
CA PRO A 35 16.30 -8.57 17.00
C PRO A 35 15.96 -8.59 15.49
N PRO A 36 16.53 -9.50 14.69
CA PRO A 36 16.31 -9.55 13.24
C PRO A 36 14.85 -9.74 12.80
N TYR A 37 14.01 -10.30 13.67
CA TYR A 37 12.58 -10.53 13.39
C TYR A 37 11.69 -9.32 13.72
N THR A 38 12.27 -8.22 14.20
CA THR A 38 11.53 -7.00 14.51
C THR A 38 10.88 -6.45 13.25
N GLY A 39 9.56 -6.23 13.31
CA GLY A 39 8.78 -5.76 12.18
C GLY A 39 8.46 -6.83 11.12
N MET A 40 8.76 -8.11 11.35
CA MET A 40 8.59 -9.19 10.35
C MET A 40 7.21 -9.18 9.65
N ILE A 41 6.10 -9.07 10.39
CA ILE A 41 4.75 -9.07 9.81
C ILE A 41 4.51 -7.83 8.95
N SER A 42 4.92 -6.65 9.43
CA SER A 42 4.84 -5.40 8.67
C SER A 42 5.69 -5.46 7.38
N MET A 43 6.92 -5.97 7.47
CA MET A 43 7.81 -6.17 6.31
C MET A 43 7.21 -7.13 5.28
N LEU A 44 6.57 -8.23 5.71
CA LEU A 44 5.84 -9.13 4.81
C LEU A 44 4.66 -8.42 4.14
N GLY A 45 3.92 -7.60 4.90
CA GLY A 45 2.86 -6.75 4.35
C GLY A 45 3.37 -5.81 3.25
N ILE A 46 4.49 -5.12 3.49
CA ILE A 46 5.16 -4.26 2.50
C ILE A 46 5.52 -5.04 1.22
N LEU A 47 6.00 -6.28 1.33
CA LEU A 47 6.30 -7.12 0.17
C LEU A 47 5.04 -7.45 -0.64
N PHE A 48 3.92 -7.79 0.01
CA PHE A 48 2.66 -8.04 -0.68
C PHE A 48 2.07 -6.78 -1.34
N TRP A 49 2.17 -5.63 -0.67
CA TRP A 49 1.83 -4.34 -1.27
C TRP A 49 2.67 -4.06 -2.52
N CYS A 50 3.99 -4.23 -2.44
CA CYS A 50 4.91 -4.06 -3.56
C CYS A 50 4.56 -4.99 -4.73
N ALA A 51 4.34 -6.28 -4.45
CA ALA A 51 3.96 -7.26 -5.46
C ALA A 51 2.62 -6.90 -6.13
N SER A 52 1.62 -6.47 -5.37
CA SER A 52 0.32 -6.03 -5.91
C SER A 52 0.46 -4.79 -6.81
N ALA A 53 1.20 -3.77 -6.36
CA ALA A 53 1.44 -2.56 -7.14
C ALA A 53 2.19 -2.88 -8.46
N ALA A 54 3.29 -3.62 -8.36
CA ALA A 54 4.13 -3.96 -9.51
C ALA A 54 3.37 -4.79 -10.54
N THR A 55 2.67 -5.85 -10.12
CA THR A 55 1.93 -6.73 -11.03
C THR A 55 0.76 -6.01 -11.70
N SER A 56 0.05 -5.15 -10.97
CA SER A 56 -1.06 -4.34 -11.51
C SER A 56 -0.59 -3.33 -12.55
N ILE A 57 0.47 -2.57 -12.25
CA ILE A 57 1.04 -1.58 -13.18
C ILE A 57 1.61 -2.28 -14.41
N PHE A 58 2.35 -3.38 -14.23
CA PHE A 58 2.92 -4.13 -15.33
C PHE A 58 1.84 -4.68 -16.27
N SER A 59 0.81 -5.33 -15.70
CA SER A 59 -0.31 -5.89 -16.47
C SER A 59 -1.09 -4.80 -17.20
N SER A 60 -1.24 -3.62 -16.60
CA SER A 60 -1.83 -2.45 -17.25
C SER A 60 -1.09 -2.05 -18.52
N PHE A 61 0.23 -1.92 -18.47
CA PHE A 61 1.04 -1.56 -19.63
C PHE A 61 1.00 -2.65 -20.71
N LEU A 62 0.99 -3.91 -20.30
CA LEU A 62 0.87 -5.04 -21.23
C LEU A 62 -0.46 -4.99 -22.00
N LEU A 63 -1.58 -4.78 -21.31
CA LEU A 63 -2.91 -4.63 -21.91
C LEU A 63 -3.02 -3.39 -22.80
N GLN A 64 -2.35 -2.28 -22.43
CA GLN A 64 -2.36 -1.06 -23.21
C GLN A 64 -1.66 -1.23 -24.56
N LYS A 65 -0.50 -1.92 -24.56
CA LYS A 65 0.33 -2.10 -25.77
C LYS A 65 -0.23 -3.14 -26.73
N LYS A 66 -0.85 -4.20 -26.22
CA LYS A 66 -1.21 -5.39 -27.01
C LYS A 66 -2.71 -5.60 -27.19
N GLY A 67 -3.56 -4.79 -26.54
CA GLY A 67 -5.00 -5.04 -26.49
C GLY A 67 -5.88 -4.06 -27.28
N GLY A 68 -7.14 -4.46 -27.52
CA GLY A 68 -8.17 -3.64 -28.16
C GLY A 68 -8.88 -2.66 -27.21
N LEU A 69 -10.00 -2.05 -27.65
CA LEU A 69 -10.75 -1.06 -26.84
C LEU A 69 -11.20 -1.58 -25.47
N LYS A 70 -11.63 -2.86 -25.36
CA LYS A 70 -12.01 -3.46 -24.08
C LYS A 70 -10.80 -3.57 -23.13
N SER A 71 -9.63 -3.93 -23.65
CA SER A 71 -8.37 -4.00 -22.90
C SER A 71 -7.91 -2.64 -22.37
N LYS A 72 -8.27 -1.53 -23.03
CA LYS A 72 -7.97 -0.17 -22.53
C LYS A 72 -8.71 0.17 -21.24
N LYS A 73 -9.95 -0.31 -21.04
CA LYS A 73 -10.69 -0.10 -19.78
C LYS A 73 -10.04 -0.86 -18.63
N TRP A 74 -9.71 -2.13 -18.85
CA TRP A 74 -9.00 -2.98 -17.88
C TRP A 74 -7.58 -2.48 -17.59
N SER A 75 -6.87 -1.99 -18.60
CA SER A 75 -5.57 -1.34 -18.42
C SER A 75 -5.67 -0.15 -17.46
N ARG A 76 -6.63 0.76 -17.66
CA ARG A 76 -6.84 1.89 -16.75
C ARG A 76 -7.22 1.44 -15.34
N PHE A 77 -8.07 0.42 -15.22
CA PHE A 77 -8.42 -0.17 -13.92
C PHE A 77 -7.18 -0.63 -13.18
N LEU A 78 -6.37 -1.52 -13.78
CA LEU A 78 -5.16 -2.05 -13.15
C LEU A 78 -4.10 -0.98 -12.88
N LEU A 79 -4.02 0.06 -13.71
CA LEU A 79 -3.13 1.21 -13.44
C LEU A 79 -3.57 1.94 -12.17
N PHE A 80 -4.86 2.23 -12.04
CA PHE A 80 -5.40 2.89 -10.86
C PHE A 80 -5.24 2.01 -9.62
N SER A 81 -5.50 0.69 -9.72
CA SER A 81 -5.23 -0.26 -8.63
C SER A 81 -3.79 -0.17 -8.17
N GLY A 82 -2.85 -0.29 -9.11
CA GLY A 82 -1.42 -0.30 -8.80
C GLY A 82 -0.92 1.03 -8.25
N CYS A 83 -1.43 2.17 -8.75
CA CYS A 83 -1.09 3.48 -8.20
C CYS A 83 -1.65 3.69 -6.78
N ILE A 84 -2.89 3.28 -6.51
CA ILE A 84 -3.48 3.36 -5.16
C ILE A 84 -2.66 2.48 -4.21
N THR A 85 -2.36 1.25 -4.62
CA THR A 85 -1.53 0.34 -3.82
C THR A 85 -0.12 0.87 -3.61
N LEU A 86 0.48 1.54 -4.61
CA LEU A 86 1.79 2.19 -4.46
C LEU A 86 1.74 3.35 -3.46
N ILE A 87 0.67 4.13 -3.43
CA ILE A 87 0.50 5.22 -2.44
C ILE A 87 0.44 4.62 -1.03
N VAL A 88 -0.40 3.60 -0.83
CA VAL A 88 -0.54 2.92 0.48
C VAL A 88 0.76 2.21 0.88
N LEU A 89 1.46 1.58 -0.08
CA LEU A 89 2.78 0.99 0.13
C LEU A 89 3.79 2.00 0.66
N LEU A 90 3.90 3.16 0.01
CA LEU A 90 4.88 4.18 0.40
C LEU A 90 4.53 4.77 1.77
N ASP A 91 3.24 4.92 2.05
CA ASP A 91 2.77 5.34 3.36
C ASP A 91 3.14 4.32 4.45
N ASP A 92 2.81 3.04 4.29
CA ASP A 92 3.16 1.98 5.26
C ASP A 92 4.68 1.82 5.40
N LEU A 93 5.44 1.91 4.29
CA LEU A 93 6.89 1.75 4.29
C LEU A 93 7.62 2.86 5.05
N PHE A 94 7.14 4.10 4.93
CA PHE A 94 7.73 5.27 5.60
C PHE A 94 6.95 5.73 6.83
N GLN A 95 5.89 5.01 7.18
CA GLN A 95 4.95 5.32 8.27
C GLN A 95 4.48 6.78 8.22
N ILE A 96 4.11 7.28 7.03
CA ILE A 96 3.81 8.70 6.83
C ILE A 96 2.61 9.10 7.68
N HIS A 97 1.53 8.32 7.67
CA HIS A 97 0.32 8.57 8.47
C HIS A 97 0.59 8.64 9.98
N GLU A 98 1.62 7.94 10.47
CA GLU A 98 1.99 7.93 11.89
C GLU A 98 2.99 9.04 12.26
N TYR A 99 3.89 9.46 11.36
CA TYR A 99 4.99 10.38 11.73
C TYR A 99 4.92 11.76 11.10
N TYR A 100 4.04 11.99 10.11
CA TYR A 100 4.01 13.24 9.36
C TYR A 100 3.74 14.49 10.23
N TYR A 101 2.92 14.35 11.28
CA TYR A 101 2.58 15.48 12.16
C TYR A 101 3.77 16.06 12.94
N ARG A 102 4.83 15.28 13.16
CA ARG A 102 6.05 15.73 13.88
C ARG A 102 6.77 16.88 13.17
N SER A 103 6.55 17.05 11.87
CA SER A 103 7.14 18.16 11.11
C SER A 103 6.47 19.51 11.40
N PHE A 104 5.25 19.50 11.95
CA PHE A 104 4.43 20.69 12.17
C PHE A 104 4.16 20.97 13.64
N ILE A 105 4.16 19.93 14.48
CA ILE A 105 3.81 20.02 15.91
C ILE A 105 4.89 19.32 16.73
N ASP A 106 5.46 20.03 17.70
CA ASP A 106 6.33 19.44 18.71
C ASP A 106 5.51 18.95 19.90
N LEU A 107 5.42 17.62 20.06
CA LEU A 107 4.57 16.98 21.06
C LEU A 107 5.20 16.93 22.44
N SER A 108 6.47 17.31 22.56
CA SER A 108 7.12 17.43 23.86
C SER A 108 6.46 18.49 24.76
N THR A 109 5.65 19.37 24.17
CA THR A 109 4.86 20.39 24.89
C THR A 109 3.51 19.88 25.42
N PHE A 110 3.04 18.69 25.03
CA PHE A 110 1.76 18.14 25.46
C PHE A 110 1.95 17.03 26.52
N THR A 111 1.22 17.14 27.63
CA THR A 111 1.21 16.10 28.70
C THR A 111 0.57 14.78 28.27
N ASN A 112 -0.29 14.78 27.25
CA ASN A 112 -0.81 13.58 26.62
C ASN A 112 -0.93 13.78 25.09
N PRO A 113 0.00 13.23 24.28
CA PRO A 113 0.02 13.43 22.83
C PRO A 113 -0.97 12.55 22.05
N SER A 114 -1.51 11.49 22.65
CA SER A 114 -2.40 10.51 21.98
C SER A 114 -3.57 11.12 21.20
N PRO A 115 -4.36 12.10 21.70
CA PRO A 115 -5.50 12.62 20.93
C PRO A 115 -5.08 13.34 19.63
N ILE A 116 -3.90 13.96 19.61
CA ILE A 116 -3.38 14.63 18.40
C ILE A 116 -2.91 13.58 17.41
N LYS A 117 -2.16 12.56 17.86
CA LYS A 117 -1.73 11.43 17.03
C LYS A 117 -2.94 10.78 16.32
N ASN A 118 -3.95 10.38 17.09
CA ASN A 118 -5.14 9.71 16.57
C ASN A 118 -5.94 10.58 15.58
N LEU A 119 -5.94 11.91 15.76
CA LEU A 119 -6.58 12.84 14.83
C LEU A 119 -5.89 12.83 13.45
N PHE A 120 -4.56 12.88 13.43
CA PHE A 120 -3.80 12.85 12.17
C PHE A 120 -3.97 11.52 11.46
N GLU A 121 -3.85 10.40 12.16
CA GLU A 121 -4.09 9.05 11.61
C GLU A 121 -5.50 8.93 11.01
N SER A 122 -6.51 9.42 11.74
CA SER A 122 -7.90 9.45 11.26
C SER A 122 -8.07 10.25 9.95
N ILE A 123 -7.31 11.32 9.75
CA ILE A 123 -7.33 12.10 8.50
C ILE A 123 -6.79 11.27 7.33
N PHE A 124 -5.67 10.55 7.52
CA PHE A 124 -5.11 9.66 6.50
C PHE A 124 -6.07 8.52 6.18
N PHE A 125 -6.66 7.87 7.20
CA PHE A 125 -7.67 6.83 7.00
C PHE A 125 -8.91 7.35 6.25
N ALA A 126 -9.41 8.54 6.59
CA ALA A 126 -10.51 9.16 5.87
C ALA A 126 -10.15 9.46 4.41
N MET A 127 -8.94 9.96 4.15
CA MET A 127 -8.44 10.18 2.79
C MET A 127 -8.39 8.88 1.99
N TYR A 128 -7.87 7.79 2.57
CA TYR A 128 -7.85 6.48 1.92
C TYR A 128 -9.25 5.93 1.66
N ALA A 129 -10.16 6.04 2.62
CA ALA A 129 -11.55 5.63 2.45
C ALA A 129 -12.22 6.38 1.29
N ILE A 130 -11.99 7.69 1.16
CA ILE A 130 -12.52 8.51 0.06
C ILE A 130 -11.90 8.09 -1.28
N ILE A 131 -10.58 7.90 -1.35
CA ILE A 131 -9.89 7.47 -2.58
C ILE A 131 -10.42 6.11 -3.03
N ILE A 132 -10.54 5.15 -2.11
CA ILE A 132 -11.07 3.81 -2.37
C ILE A 132 -12.53 3.92 -2.82
N LEU A 133 -13.37 4.73 -2.18
CA LEU A 133 -14.76 4.91 -2.56
C LEU A 133 -14.89 5.47 -3.98
N ILE A 134 -14.16 6.54 -4.31
CA ILE A 134 -14.13 7.11 -5.67
C ILE A 134 -13.68 6.07 -6.68
N TYR A 135 -12.67 5.27 -6.35
CA TYR A 135 -12.17 4.19 -7.19
C TYR A 135 -13.21 3.09 -7.43
N LEU A 136 -13.89 2.62 -6.38
CA LEU A 136 -14.99 1.64 -6.47
C LEU A 136 -16.14 2.14 -7.34
N LEU A 137 -16.54 3.41 -7.17
CA LEU A 137 -17.62 4.02 -7.97
C LEU A 137 -17.21 4.16 -9.44
N LYS A 138 -15.98 4.62 -9.71
CA LYS A 138 -15.46 4.82 -11.07
C LYS A 138 -15.40 3.52 -11.88
N PHE A 139 -15.03 2.42 -11.24
CA PHE A 139 -14.87 1.12 -11.91
C PHE A 139 -15.95 0.09 -11.53
N LYS A 140 -17.11 0.53 -10.99
CA LYS A 140 -18.22 -0.33 -10.56
C LYS A 140 -18.57 -1.43 -11.58
N SER A 141 -18.63 -1.08 -12.86
CA SER A 141 -18.96 -2.02 -13.95
C SER A 141 -17.91 -3.12 -14.19
N LEU A 142 -16.66 -2.93 -13.75
CA LEU A 142 -15.61 -3.93 -13.80
C LEU A 142 -15.62 -4.79 -12.54
N PHE A 143 -15.85 -4.20 -11.36
CA PHE A 143 -15.97 -4.96 -10.11
C PHE A 143 -17.05 -6.04 -10.18
N GLN A 144 -18.19 -5.74 -10.84
CA GLN A 144 -19.27 -6.71 -11.08
C GLN A 144 -18.87 -7.90 -11.95
N LYS A 145 -17.74 -7.82 -12.66
CA LYS A 145 -17.20 -8.90 -13.51
C LYS A 145 -16.07 -9.68 -12.85
N THR A 146 -15.49 -9.13 -11.78
CA THR A 146 -14.45 -9.79 -10.98
C THR A 146 -15.05 -10.52 -9.80
N ASN A 147 -14.27 -11.38 -9.14
CA ASN A 147 -14.63 -11.92 -7.84
C ASN A 147 -14.47 -10.88 -6.72
N TYR A 148 -15.35 -9.87 -6.71
CA TYR A 148 -15.28 -8.74 -5.76
C TYR A 148 -15.47 -9.17 -4.29
N THR A 149 -15.91 -10.40 -4.03
CA THR A 149 -15.99 -10.97 -2.68
C THR A 149 -14.63 -10.98 -1.98
N ILE A 150 -13.55 -11.28 -2.71
CA ILE A 150 -12.19 -11.26 -2.15
C ILE A 150 -11.78 -9.83 -1.77
N LEU A 151 -12.15 -8.85 -2.59
CA LEU A 151 -11.91 -7.44 -2.28
C LEU A 151 -12.72 -6.97 -1.07
N LEU A 152 -14.00 -7.36 -0.97
CA LEU A 152 -14.83 -7.02 0.19
C LEU A 152 -14.26 -7.63 1.47
N LEU A 153 -13.72 -8.85 1.40
CA LEU A 153 -13.05 -9.48 2.54
C LEU A 153 -11.80 -8.70 2.96
N SER A 154 -11.01 -8.22 2.00
CA SER A 154 -9.87 -7.35 2.27
C SER A 154 -10.27 -6.05 2.97
N LEU A 155 -11.29 -5.36 2.44
CA LEU A 155 -11.82 -4.14 3.05
C LEU A 155 -12.38 -4.39 4.45
N PHE A 156 -13.04 -5.52 4.65
CA PHE A 156 -13.55 -5.93 5.97
C PHE A 156 -12.43 -6.08 6.99
N PHE A 157 -11.32 -6.72 6.63
CA PHE A 157 -10.17 -6.86 7.52
C PHE A 157 -9.50 -5.50 7.83
N PHE A 158 -9.40 -4.60 6.86
CA PHE A 158 -8.92 -3.24 7.13
C PHE A 158 -9.85 -2.47 8.06
N VAL A 159 -11.16 -2.60 7.90
CA VAL A 159 -12.13 -2.00 8.82
C VAL A 159 -11.96 -2.53 10.25
N ILE A 160 -11.76 -3.84 10.43
CA ILE A 160 -11.46 -4.41 11.76
C ILE A 160 -10.18 -3.79 12.33
N SER A 161 -9.11 -3.76 11.56
CA SER A 161 -7.81 -3.19 11.98
C SER A 161 -7.97 -1.73 12.45
N THR A 162 -8.57 -0.87 11.63
CA THR A 162 -8.79 0.55 11.97
C THR A 162 -9.73 0.74 13.16
N ILE A 163 -10.76 -0.10 13.31
CA ILE A 163 -11.64 -0.03 14.49
C ILE A 163 -10.86 -0.39 15.75
N VAL A 164 -10.03 -1.43 15.73
CA VAL A 164 -9.24 -1.83 16.90
C VAL A 164 -8.24 -0.73 17.28
N ASP A 165 -7.53 -0.18 16.30
CA ASP A 165 -6.58 0.93 16.48
C ASP A 165 -7.23 2.16 17.15
N VAL A 166 -8.37 2.62 16.62
CA VAL A 166 -9.02 3.85 17.11
C VAL A 166 -9.88 3.62 18.37
N ALA A 167 -10.53 2.47 18.51
CA ALA A 167 -11.57 2.26 19.53
C ALA A 167 -11.10 1.49 20.76
N THR A 168 -9.94 0.85 20.73
CA THR A 168 -9.45 0.04 21.87
C THR A 168 -8.13 0.59 22.43
N PRO A 169 -7.93 0.58 23.75
CA PRO A 169 -6.66 1.03 24.33
C PRO A 169 -5.51 0.10 23.94
N GLU A 170 -4.34 0.65 23.61
CA GLU A 170 -3.13 -0.13 23.27
C GLU A 170 -2.74 -1.18 24.33
N LYS A 171 -3.13 -0.95 25.60
CA LYS A 171 -2.86 -1.86 26.73
C LYS A 171 -3.81 -3.08 26.78
N MET A 172 -4.84 -3.11 25.94
CA MET A 172 -5.83 -4.18 25.94
C MET A 172 -5.20 -5.51 25.46
N PHE A 173 -5.56 -6.61 26.13
CA PHE A 173 -5.15 -7.94 25.71
C PHE A 173 -5.61 -8.21 24.27
N LEU A 174 -4.70 -8.69 23.42
CA LEU A 174 -4.88 -8.94 21.98
C LEU A 174 -5.00 -7.71 21.07
N HIS A 175 -4.88 -6.47 21.57
CA HIS A 175 -4.98 -5.26 20.74
C HIS A 175 -4.10 -5.36 19.49
N SER A 176 -2.78 -5.43 19.66
CA SER A 176 -1.84 -5.51 18.53
C SER A 176 -2.01 -6.78 17.71
N THR A 177 -2.44 -7.89 18.32
CA THR A 177 -2.64 -9.15 17.58
C THR A 177 -3.81 -9.04 16.60
N ILE A 178 -4.94 -8.48 17.05
CA ILE A 178 -6.13 -8.34 16.21
C ILE A 178 -5.93 -7.22 15.19
N GLU A 179 -5.37 -6.09 15.62
CA GLU A 179 -5.09 -4.94 14.77
C GLU A 179 -4.14 -5.32 13.63
N GLU A 180 -2.92 -5.75 13.96
CA GLU A 180 -1.87 -6.08 12.98
C GLU A 180 -2.21 -7.34 12.20
N GLY A 181 -2.81 -8.33 12.86
CA GLY A 181 -3.27 -9.56 12.22
C GLY A 181 -4.34 -9.29 11.16
N SER A 182 -5.32 -8.45 11.49
CA SER A 182 -6.36 -8.04 10.53
C SER A 182 -5.76 -7.19 9.42
N LYS A 183 -4.86 -6.23 9.72
CA LYS A 183 -4.16 -5.45 8.70
C LYS A 183 -3.46 -6.36 7.69
N PHE A 184 -2.67 -7.31 8.19
CA PHE A 184 -1.95 -8.27 7.36
C PHE A 184 -2.88 -9.13 6.50
N LEU A 185 -3.96 -9.68 7.08
CA LEU A 185 -4.97 -10.42 6.32
C LEU A 185 -5.63 -9.57 5.23
N GLY A 186 -5.90 -8.29 5.53
CA GLY A 186 -6.37 -7.30 4.56
C GLY A 186 -5.41 -7.14 3.39
N ILE A 187 -4.10 -7.03 3.65
CA ILE A 187 -3.06 -6.88 2.62
C ILE A 187 -2.95 -8.14 1.75
N VAL A 188 -2.91 -9.33 2.36
CA VAL A 188 -2.76 -10.59 1.60
C VAL A 188 -3.98 -10.85 0.71
N THR A 189 -5.18 -10.56 1.21
CA THR A 189 -6.43 -10.70 0.43
C THR A 189 -6.53 -9.63 -0.66
N TRP A 190 -6.08 -8.39 -0.41
CA TRP A 190 -5.95 -7.35 -1.43
C TRP A 190 -5.03 -7.80 -2.58
N PHE A 191 -3.84 -8.29 -2.23
CA PHE A 191 -2.89 -8.85 -3.19
C PHE A 191 -3.52 -9.99 -4.00
N SER A 192 -4.18 -10.94 -3.32
CA SER A 192 -4.84 -12.09 -3.95
C SER A 192 -5.92 -11.68 -4.95
N TYR A 193 -6.69 -10.64 -4.65
CA TYR A 193 -7.69 -10.11 -5.57
C TYR A 193 -7.06 -9.50 -6.83
N PHE A 194 -6.04 -8.65 -6.67
CA PHE A 194 -5.44 -7.96 -7.82
C PHE A 194 -4.56 -8.88 -8.67
N ILE A 195 -3.90 -9.88 -8.09
CA ILE A 195 -3.16 -10.87 -8.86
C ILE A 195 -4.10 -11.73 -9.72
N ASP A 196 -5.26 -12.11 -9.20
CA ASP A 196 -6.30 -12.83 -9.94
C ASP A 196 -6.81 -12.00 -11.13
N CYS A 197 -7.15 -10.72 -10.89
CA CYS A 197 -7.53 -9.80 -11.95
C CYS A 197 -6.44 -9.65 -13.02
N CYS A 198 -5.17 -9.54 -12.62
CA CYS A 198 -4.05 -9.47 -13.56
C CYS A 198 -3.94 -10.75 -14.38
N TYR A 199 -4.00 -11.90 -13.72
CA TYR A 199 -3.89 -13.21 -14.36
C TYR A 199 -4.99 -13.42 -15.40
N GLU A 200 -6.25 -13.19 -15.04
CA GLU A 200 -7.39 -13.35 -15.94
C GLU A 200 -7.25 -12.48 -17.20
N GLN A 201 -6.91 -11.20 -17.03
CA GLN A 201 -6.80 -10.28 -18.16
C GLN A 201 -5.59 -10.56 -19.05
N VAL A 202 -4.46 -10.99 -18.47
CA VAL A 202 -3.27 -11.39 -19.24
C VAL A 202 -3.53 -12.69 -20.00
N GLN A 203 -4.22 -13.67 -19.41
CA GLN A 203 -4.61 -14.90 -20.10
C GLN A 203 -5.54 -14.61 -21.29
N HIS A 204 -6.57 -13.79 -21.10
CA HIS A 204 -7.45 -13.37 -22.19
C HIS A 204 -6.71 -12.69 -23.35
N LEU A 205 -5.71 -11.87 -23.04
CA LEU A 205 -4.87 -11.21 -24.04
C LEU A 205 -4.06 -12.23 -24.86
N ILE A 206 -3.51 -13.26 -24.21
CA ILE A 206 -2.70 -14.30 -24.88
C ILE A 206 -3.58 -15.16 -25.79
N ILE A 207 -4.74 -15.61 -25.30
CA ILE A 207 -5.64 -16.48 -26.07
C ILE A 207 -6.19 -15.77 -27.31
N ASN A 208 -6.66 -14.53 -27.17
CA ASN A 208 -7.21 -13.76 -28.29
C ASN A 208 -6.15 -13.47 -29.38
N LYS A 209 -4.88 -13.36 -28.99
CA LYS A 209 -3.79 -13.20 -29.97
C LYS A 209 -3.63 -14.47 -30.81
N ASN A 210 -3.72 -15.65 -30.21
CA ASN A 210 -3.54 -16.90 -30.94
C ASN A 210 -4.67 -17.16 -31.95
N SER A 211 -5.90 -16.72 -31.66
CA SER A 211 -7.03 -16.82 -32.59
C SER A 211 -6.95 -15.88 -33.80
N GLU A 212 -6.07 -14.86 -33.79
CA GLU A 212 -5.85 -14.01 -34.98
C GLU A 212 -4.87 -14.64 -35.98
N PHE A 213 -4.18 -15.73 -35.61
CA PHE A 213 -3.19 -16.42 -36.47
C PHE A 213 -3.65 -17.80 -36.98
N THR A 214 -4.87 -18.22 -36.67
CA THR A 214 -5.51 -19.45 -37.17
C THR A 214 -6.69 -19.09 -38.06
#